data_AF-A0A949HP65-F1
#
_entry.id   AF-A0A949HP65-F1
#
_cell.length_a   1.000
_cell.length_b   1.000
_cell.length_c   1.000
_cell.angle_alpha   90.00
_cell.angle_beta   90.00
_cell.angle_gamma   90.00
#
_symmetry.space_group_name_H-M   'P 1'
#
loop_
_entity.id
_entity.type
_entity.pdbx_description
1 polymer ?
#
loop_
_entity_poly.entity_id
_entity_poly.type
_entity_poly.pdbx_seq_one_letter_code
_entity_poly.pdbx_strand_id
1 'polypeptide(L)'
;MSTKSPECWANDAQARAVRVEMSPEQSLLLPHNDFVFAELKREGKEQVLRLVFAMHEVLVRGYSLRRIETAMQRMELSLLTKVPGSQRSLIADGQPVVLEIAVTEIKKQES
;
A
#
# COMPACT_ATOMS: atom_id res chain seq x y z
N MET A 1 24.52 -6.29 -11.44
CA MET A 1 23.78 -5.52 -10.42
C MET A 1 22.38 -5.28 -10.95
N SER A 2 21.35 -5.81 -10.29
CA SER A 2 19.95 -5.63 -10.73
C SER A 2 19.53 -4.19 -10.47
N THR A 3 19.22 -3.43 -11.53
CA THR A 3 18.73 -2.05 -11.50
C THR A 3 17.23 -1.96 -11.24
N LYS A 4 16.59 -3.04 -10.80
CA LYS A 4 15.17 -3.05 -10.52
C LYS A 4 14.93 -2.31 -9.20
N SER A 5 14.22 -1.19 -9.27
CA SER A 5 13.65 -0.53 -8.11
C SER A 5 12.90 -1.57 -7.25
N PRO A 6 13.01 -1.51 -5.92
CA PRO A 6 12.32 -2.46 -5.05
C PRO A 6 10.84 -2.48 -5.39
N GLU A 7 10.31 -3.64 -5.77
CA GLU A 7 8.88 -3.80 -6.05
C GLU A 7 8.13 -3.65 -4.73
N CYS A 8 7.67 -2.42 -4.45
CA CYS A 8 6.95 -2.06 -3.23
C CYS A 8 5.52 -2.61 -3.22
N TRP A 9 5.05 -3.15 -4.33
CA TRP A 9 3.77 -3.83 -4.41
C TRP A 9 3.79 -4.85 -5.54
N ALA A 10 2.89 -5.83 -5.46
CA ALA A 10 2.68 -6.81 -6.51
C ALA A 10 1.19 -6.99 -6.79
N ASN A 11 0.90 -7.44 -8.00
CA ASN A 11 -0.45 -7.78 -8.43
C ASN A 11 -0.55 -9.29 -8.71
N ASP A 12 -1.69 -9.87 -8.38
CA ASP A 12 -2.09 -11.23 -8.75
C ASP A 12 -3.61 -11.24 -8.98
N ALA A 13 -4.02 -11.62 -10.19
CA ALA A 13 -5.43 -11.67 -10.58
C ALA A 13 -6.25 -12.71 -9.80
N GLN A 14 -5.58 -13.63 -9.10
CA GLN A 14 -6.21 -14.63 -8.24
C GLN A 14 -6.10 -14.31 -6.75
N ALA A 15 -5.50 -13.17 -6.38
CA ALA A 15 -5.43 -12.74 -4.99
C ALA A 15 -6.84 -12.56 -4.42
N ARG A 16 -7.01 -12.99 -3.17
CA ARG A 16 -8.25 -12.81 -2.39
C ARG A 16 -8.09 -11.84 -1.22
N ALA A 17 -6.85 -11.39 -1.01
CA ALA A 17 -6.46 -10.50 0.07
C ALA A 17 -5.20 -9.74 -0.34
N VAL A 18 -5.02 -8.56 0.25
CA VAL A 18 -3.77 -7.81 0.21
C VAL A 18 -2.91 -8.24 1.41
N ARG A 19 -1.67 -8.67 1.17
CA ARG A 19 -0.67 -8.77 2.22
C ARG A 19 0.00 -7.43 2.41
N VAL A 20 -0.16 -6.83 3.59
CA VAL A 20 0.48 -5.56 3.97
C VAL A 20 1.65 -5.86 4.90
N GLU A 21 2.87 -5.63 4.43
CA GLU A 21 4.10 -5.82 5.21
C GLU A 21 4.52 -4.50 5.88
N MET A 22 4.55 -4.51 7.21
CA MET A 22 4.91 -3.34 8.04
C MET A 22 6.39 -3.40 8.45
N SER A 23 6.90 -4.62 8.68
CA SER A 23 8.31 -4.97 8.90
C SER A 23 8.60 -6.36 8.32
N PRO A 24 9.88 -6.78 8.23
CA PRO A 24 10.22 -8.14 7.78
C PRO A 24 9.56 -9.26 8.60
N GLU A 25 9.26 -8.99 9.87
CA GLU A 25 8.67 -9.94 10.82
C GLU A 25 7.16 -9.73 11.03
N GLN A 26 6.58 -8.66 10.47
CA GLN A 26 5.19 -8.28 10.71
C GLN A 26 4.45 -7.99 9.41
N SER A 27 3.40 -8.77 9.14
CA SER A 27 2.47 -8.55 8.04
C SER A 27 1.02 -8.77 8.48
N LEU A 28 0.10 -8.14 7.75
CA LEU A 28 -1.33 -8.31 7.91
C LEU A 28 -1.95 -8.75 6.58
N LEU A 29 -2.87 -9.71 6.62
CA LEU A 29 -3.67 -10.10 5.46
C LEU A 29 -5.05 -9.46 5.55
N LEU A 30 -5.38 -8.62 4.58
CA LEU A 30 -6.63 -7.89 4.50
C LEU A 30 -7.47 -8.42 3.31
N PRO A 31 -8.59 -9.11 3.56
CA PRO A 31 -9.43 -9.65 2.49
C PRO A 31 -9.95 -8.56 1.55
N HIS A 32 -9.94 -8.82 0.24
CA HIS A 32 -10.54 -7.90 -0.73
C HIS A 32 -12.05 -7.73 -0.53
N ASN A 33 -12.73 -8.77 -0.03
CA ASN A 33 -14.16 -8.71 0.28
C ASN A 33 -14.49 -7.75 1.42
N ASP A 34 -13.51 -7.40 2.25
CA ASP A 34 -13.67 -6.42 3.34
C ASP A 34 -13.33 -5.00 2.89
N PHE A 35 -12.87 -4.81 1.65
CA PHE A 35 -12.52 -3.49 1.14
C PHE A 35 -13.76 -2.61 1.01
N VAL A 36 -13.68 -1.41 1.59
CA VAL A 36 -14.78 -0.44 1.63
C VAL A 36 -14.53 0.66 0.59
N PHE A 37 -13.39 1.34 0.66
CA PHE A 37 -13.03 2.39 -0.29
C PHE A 37 -11.53 2.69 -0.31
N ALA A 38 -11.11 3.38 -1.38
CA ALA A 38 -9.80 4.00 -1.49
C ALA A 38 -9.95 5.52 -1.69
N GLU A 39 -9.04 6.30 -1.11
CA GLU A 39 -8.93 7.74 -1.31
C GLU A 39 -7.47 8.11 -1.60
N LEU A 40 -7.21 8.70 -2.77
CA LEU A 40 -5.89 9.19 -3.16
C LEU A 40 -5.83 10.72 -3.10
N LYS A 41 -4.94 11.25 -2.27
CA LYS A 41 -4.63 12.68 -2.15
C LYS A 41 -3.20 12.98 -2.60
N ARG A 42 -2.97 14.17 -3.11
CA ARG A 42 -1.63 14.71 -3.38
C ARG A 42 -1.26 15.69 -2.26
N GLU A 43 -0.08 15.52 -1.68
CA GLU A 43 0.46 16.38 -0.63
C GLU A 43 1.84 16.87 -1.06
N GLY A 44 1.86 18.07 -1.66
CA GLY A 44 3.08 18.61 -2.27
C GLY A 44 3.58 17.72 -3.41
N LYS A 45 4.77 17.14 -3.24
CA LYS A 45 5.37 16.20 -4.20
C LYS A 45 4.94 14.75 -3.95
N GLU A 46 4.47 14.43 -2.74
CA GLU A 46 4.06 13.09 -2.35
C GLU A 46 2.58 12.85 -2.62
N GLN A 47 2.20 11.58 -2.54
CA GLN A 47 0.83 11.11 -2.58
C GLN A 47 0.55 10.34 -1.30
N VAL A 48 -0.68 10.47 -0.83
CA VAL A 48 -1.23 9.72 0.29
C VAL A 48 -2.40 8.91 -0.24
N LEU A 49 -2.27 7.59 -0.20
CA LEU A 49 -3.34 6.67 -0.54
C LEU A 49 -3.85 6.04 0.75
N ARG A 50 -5.14 6.23 1.01
CA ARG A 50 -5.85 5.64 2.13
C ARG A 50 -6.71 4.51 1.62
N LEU A 51 -6.48 3.30 2.12
CA LEU A 51 -7.27 2.11 1.82
C LEU A 51 -8.03 1.72 3.08
N VAL A 52 -9.35 1.71 3.00
CA VAL A 52 -10.22 1.36 4.13
C VAL A 52 -10.84 -0.01 3.89
N PHE A 53 -10.64 -0.88 4.86
CA PHE A 53 -11.26 -2.18 5.00
C PHE A 53 -12.21 -2.15 6.20
N ALA A 54 -13.10 -3.15 6.32
CA ALA A 54 -14.16 -3.20 7.33
C ALA A 54 -13.69 -2.88 8.76
N MET A 55 -12.50 -3.35 9.14
CA MET A 55 -11.94 -3.17 10.49
C MET A 55 -10.57 -2.47 10.50
N HIS A 56 -10.02 -2.11 9.34
CA HIS A 56 -8.65 -1.60 9.23
C HIS A 56 -8.56 -0.46 8.24
N GLU A 57 -7.76 0.52 8.58
CA GLU A 57 -7.32 1.56 7.66
C GLU A 57 -5.83 1.39 7.39
N VAL A 58 -5.46 1.36 6.10
CA VAL A 58 -4.07 1.34 5.65
C VAL A 58 -3.75 2.68 4.99
N LEU A 59 -2.84 3.43 5.59
CA LEU A 59 -2.34 4.68 5.06
C LEU A 59 -0.99 4.45 4.39
N VAL A 60 -0.90 4.81 3.11
CA VAL A 60 0.27 4.62 2.27
C VAL A 60 0.78 5.97 1.81
N ARG A 61 2.05 6.27 2.05
CA ARG A 61 2.69 7.49 1.56
C ARG A 61 3.79 7.17 0.57
N GLY A 62 3.91 7.95 -0.49
CA GLY A 62 4.96 7.76 -1.49
C GLY A 62 4.68 8.49 -2.80
N TYR A 63 5.14 7.92 -3.91
CA TYR A 63 5.04 8.53 -5.23
C TYR A 63 4.30 7.61 -6.21
N SER A 64 3.52 8.21 -7.11
CA SER A 64 2.78 7.50 -8.16
C SER A 64 1.88 6.34 -7.66
N LEU A 65 1.26 6.53 -6.50
CA LEU A 65 0.38 5.56 -5.81
C LEU A 65 -0.93 5.27 -6.56
N ARG A 66 -1.27 6.03 -7.62
CA ARG A 66 -2.42 5.75 -8.49
C ARG A 66 -2.41 4.31 -9.03
N ARG A 67 -1.24 3.73 -9.26
CA ARG A 67 -1.14 2.33 -9.73
C ARG A 67 -1.66 1.32 -8.71
N ILE A 68 -1.48 1.61 -7.42
CA ILE A 68 -1.97 0.79 -6.31
C ILE A 68 -3.48 0.96 -6.18
N GLU A 69 -3.98 2.20 -6.28
CA GLU A 69 -5.42 2.49 -6.36
C GLU A 69 -6.10 1.71 -7.51
N THR A 70 -5.51 1.72 -8.71
CA THR A 70 -6.02 0.93 -9.85
C THR A 70 -5.96 -0.58 -9.62
N ALA A 71 -4.92 -1.08 -8.94
CA ALA A 71 -4.83 -2.50 -8.58
C ALA A 71 -5.94 -2.89 -7.59
N MET A 72 -6.24 -2.03 -6.60
CA MET A 72 -7.36 -2.21 -5.69
C MET A 72 -8.71 -2.12 -6.39
N GLN A 73 -8.89 -1.21 -7.35
CA GLN A 73 -10.11 -1.12 -8.16
C GLN A 73 -10.43 -2.44 -8.87
N ARG A 74 -9.40 -3.20 -9.26
CA ARG A 74 -9.53 -4.51 -9.92
C ARG A 74 -9.48 -5.68 -8.95
N MET A 75 -9.25 -5.43 -7.65
CA MET A 75 -8.99 -6.43 -6.62
C MET A 75 -7.81 -7.37 -6.97
N GLU A 76 -6.79 -6.82 -7.62
CA GLU A 76 -5.61 -7.58 -8.05
C GLU A 76 -4.40 -7.29 -7.16
N LEU A 77 -4.46 -6.33 -6.23
CA LEU A 77 -3.34 -6.03 -5.34
C LEU A 77 -3.13 -7.20 -4.38
N SER A 78 -1.96 -7.84 -4.44
CA SER A 78 -1.66 -9.05 -3.65
C SER A 78 -0.65 -8.79 -2.53
N LEU A 79 0.27 -7.84 -2.75
CA LEU A 79 1.31 -7.45 -1.80
C LEU A 79 1.46 -5.93 -1.79
N LEU A 80 1.64 -5.38 -0.60
CA LEU A 80 2.01 -4.00 -0.36
C LEU A 80 3.08 -3.95 0.72
N THR A 81 4.22 -3.34 0.42
CA THR A 81 5.37 -3.21 1.32
C THR A 81 6.03 -1.85 1.12
N LYS A 82 6.79 -1.37 2.12
CA LYS A 82 7.54 -0.13 1.98
C LYS A 82 8.96 -0.40 1.50
N VAL A 83 9.53 0.54 0.77
CA VAL A 83 10.95 0.49 0.45
C VAL A 83 11.78 0.54 1.74
N PRO A 84 12.79 -0.33 1.91
CA PRO A 84 13.71 -0.22 3.04
C PRO A 84 14.38 1.16 3.09
N GLY A 85 14.53 1.74 4.29
CA GLY A 85 15.12 3.06 4.46
C GLY A 85 16.52 3.19 3.81
N SER A 86 17.31 2.12 3.85
CA SER A 86 18.64 2.04 3.24
C SER A 86 18.64 2.13 1.70
N GLN A 87 17.50 1.86 1.05
CA GLN A 87 17.35 1.86 -0.40
C GLN A 87 16.67 3.13 -0.92
N ARG A 88 16.21 4.03 -0.03
CA ARG A 88 15.53 5.28 -0.41
C ARG A 88 16.40 6.21 -1.26
N SER A 89 17.71 6.22 -1.03
CA SER A 89 18.66 7.03 -1.82
C SER A 89 18.87 6.54 -3.25
N LEU A 90 18.42 5.32 -3.56
CA LEU A 90 18.54 4.70 -4.89
C LEU A 90 17.32 4.98 -5.78
N ILE A 91 16.32 5.69 -5.27
CA ILE A 91 15.05 5.93 -5.94
C ILE A 91 15.19 7.20 -6.77
N ALA A 92 15.04 7.07 -8.08
CA ALA A 92 15.05 8.24 -8.96
C ALA A 92 13.75 9.03 -8.83
N ASP A 93 13.84 10.35 -9.00
CA ASP A 93 12.68 11.25 -8.95
C ASP A 93 11.57 10.78 -9.91
N GLY A 94 10.34 10.74 -9.40
CA GLY A 94 9.16 10.31 -10.15
C GLY A 94 8.97 8.80 -10.25
N GLN A 95 9.91 7.98 -9.77
CA GLN A 95 9.70 6.54 -9.70
C GLN A 95 8.57 6.21 -8.72
N PRO A 96 7.66 5.29 -9.09
CA PRO A 96 6.67 4.77 -8.18
C PRO A 96 7.31 4.07 -6.97
N VAL A 97 6.91 4.45 -5.76
CA VAL A 97 7.44 3.89 -4.52
C VAL A 97 6.45 4.09 -3.38
N VAL A 98 6.46 3.14 -2.44
CA VAL A 98 5.85 3.28 -1.12
C VAL A 98 6.95 3.60 -0.10
N LEU A 99 6.89 4.77 0.51
CA LEU A 99 7.85 5.23 1.52
C LEU A 99 7.43 4.79 2.93
N GLU A 100 6.15 4.92 3.23
CA GLU A 100 5.59 4.63 4.55
C GLU A 100 4.27 3.89 4.41
N ILE A 101 4.03 2.98 5.34
CA ILE A 101 2.77 2.25 5.53
C ILE A 101 2.44 2.33 7.01
N ALA A 102 1.23 2.77 7.33
CA ALA A 102 0.67 2.69 8.67
C ALA A 102 -0.66 1.94 8.61
N VAL A 103 -0.90 1.05 9.57
CA VAL A 103 -2.16 0.31 9.69
C VAL A 103 -2.81 0.68 11.02
N THR A 104 -4.08 1.03 10.99
CA THR A 104 -4.87 1.38 12.18
C THR A 104 -6.11 0.51 12.24
N GLU A 105 -6.40 -0.09 13.39
CA GLU A 105 -7.68 -0.76 13.63
C GLU A 105 -8.80 0.26 13.83
N ILE A 106 -9.91 0.08 13.12
CA ILE A 106 -11.10 0.90 13.25
C ILE A 106 -11.90 0.36 14.42
N LYS A 107 -11.86 1.07 15.55
CA LYS A 107 -12.73 0.76 16.69
C LYS A 107 -14.17 1.03 16.27
N LYS A 108 -15.02 0.00 16.24
CA LYS A 108 -16.48 0.18 16.19
C LYS A 108 -16.86 1.03 17.40
N GLN A 109 -17.41 2.22 17.18
CA GLN A 109 -18.17 2.88 18.22
C GLN A 109 -19.46 2.07 18.40
N GLU A 110 -19.54 1.31 19.49
CA GLU A 110 -20.80 0.75 19.96
C GLU A 110 -21.72 1.94 20.26
N SER A 111 -22.84 2.03 19.52
CA SER A 111 -23.92 3.00 19.74
C SER A 111 -25.06 2.33 20.46
#